data_AF-A0AAD9U5G1-F1
#
_entry.id   AF-A0AAD9U5G1-F1
#
_cell.length_a   1.000
_cell.length_b   1.000
_cell.length_c   1.000
_cell.angle_alpha   90.00
_cell.angle_beta   90.00
_cell.angle_gamma   90.00
#
_symmetry.space_group_name_H-M   'P 1'
#
loop_
_entity.id
_entity.type
_entity.pdbx_description
1 polymer ?
#
loop_
_entity_poly.entity_id
_entity_poly.type
_entity_poly.pdbx_seq_one_letter_code
_entity_poly.pdbx_strand_id
1 'polypeptide(L)'
;MEKWYHNIGPKVSEFMELQAQHIAEFVDHWGGKSHYQISKGSTTCPVVDLDQRSCTCRRWNLTGIHCSHSMTTIYSKGDDPTKYVYKWYLKDTFKKCYSSILHGIKTKKVWSKTNMPPLLPAMDVKQARKPKQLRIKEIGEILPNARKIALTYIKYSCSKCKQEGHNAKTYEKRVKLQAKLKKMV
;
A
#
# COMPACT_ATOMS: atom_id res chain seq x y z
N MET A 1 -19.72 -13.08 -10.64
CA MET A 1 -19.00 -13.92 -9.66
C MET A 1 -17.84 -14.57 -10.39
N GLU A 2 -16.61 -14.37 -9.93
CA GLU A 2 -15.45 -15.10 -10.47
C GLU A 2 -15.69 -16.60 -10.33
N LYS A 3 -15.39 -17.36 -11.39
CA LYS A 3 -15.55 -18.81 -11.39
C LYS A 3 -14.44 -19.44 -10.54
N TRP A 4 -14.82 -20.26 -9.57
CA TRP A 4 -13.88 -21.05 -8.77
C TRP A 4 -13.59 -22.36 -9.51
N TYR A 5 -12.39 -22.49 -10.07
CA TYR A 5 -11.95 -23.70 -10.79
C TYR A 5 -11.41 -24.78 -9.84
N HIS A 6 -10.90 -24.38 -8.68
CA HIS A 6 -10.30 -25.26 -7.66
C HIS A 6 -11.09 -25.18 -6.34
N ASN A 7 -10.78 -26.03 -5.36
CA ASN A 7 -11.38 -25.96 -4.01
C ASN A 7 -10.85 -24.76 -3.17
N ILE A 8 -9.97 -23.95 -3.76
CA ILE A 8 -9.36 -22.76 -3.18
C ILE A 8 -9.79 -21.51 -3.96
N GLY A 9 -9.75 -20.34 -3.30
CA GLY A 9 -10.12 -19.07 -3.93
C GLY A 9 -9.19 -18.68 -5.08
N PRO A 10 -9.67 -17.93 -6.09
CA PRO A 10 -8.91 -17.58 -7.29
C PRO A 10 -7.58 -16.87 -6.98
N LYS A 11 -7.58 -15.90 -6.06
CA LYS A 11 -6.36 -15.20 -5.61
C LYS A 11 -5.33 -16.12 -4.95
N VAL A 12 -5.79 -17.16 -4.24
CA VAL A 12 -4.90 -18.13 -3.58
C VAL A 12 -4.30 -19.06 -4.63
N SER A 13 -5.11 -19.49 -5.62
CA SER A 13 -4.63 -20.25 -6.78
C SER A 13 -3.52 -19.49 -7.52
N GLU A 14 -3.78 -18.24 -7.89
CA GLU A 14 -2.80 -17.37 -8.57
C GLU A 14 -1.52 -17.22 -7.74
N PHE A 15 -1.63 -16.99 -6.44
CA PHE A 15 -0.46 -16.89 -5.58
C PHE A 15 0.34 -18.19 -5.51
N MET A 16 -0.34 -19.34 -5.46
CA MET A 16 0.30 -20.66 -5.49
C MET A 16 1.01 -20.90 -6.82
N GLU A 17 0.40 -20.53 -7.95
CA GLU A 17 1.02 -20.61 -9.28
C GLU A 17 2.31 -19.77 -9.35
N LEU A 18 2.33 -18.58 -8.75
CA LEU A 18 3.54 -17.77 -8.61
C LEU A 18 4.63 -18.46 -7.79
N GLN A 19 4.27 -19.17 -6.71
CA GLN A 19 5.25 -19.94 -5.94
C GLN A 19 5.76 -21.15 -6.74
N ALA A 20 4.91 -21.75 -7.57
CA ALA A 20 5.25 -22.92 -8.37
C ALA A 20 6.31 -22.62 -9.43
N GLN A 21 6.38 -21.38 -9.94
CA GLN A 21 7.41 -20.94 -10.89
C GLN A 21 8.84 -21.07 -10.33
N HIS A 22 8.99 -21.02 -9.01
CA HIS A 22 10.29 -21.10 -8.36
C HIS A 22 10.68 -22.50 -7.93
N ILE A 23 9.86 -23.53 -8.16
CA ILE A 23 10.12 -24.90 -7.68
C ILE A 23 11.47 -25.42 -8.16
N ALA A 24 11.78 -25.19 -9.44
CA ALA A 24 13.00 -25.66 -10.09
C ALA A 24 14.30 -25.04 -9.54
N GLU A 25 14.20 -23.98 -8.72
CA GLU A 25 15.35 -23.35 -8.08
C GLU A 25 15.81 -24.11 -6.81
N PHE A 26 15.01 -25.07 -6.34
CA PHE A 26 15.21 -25.72 -5.06
C PHE A 26 15.30 -27.24 -5.22
N VAL A 27 16.11 -27.86 -4.38
CA VAL A 27 16.21 -29.32 -4.24
C VAL A 27 15.80 -29.69 -2.82
N ASP A 28 14.83 -30.60 -2.69
CA ASP A 28 14.40 -31.13 -1.41
C ASP A 28 15.18 -32.39 -1.02
N HIS A 29 15.48 -32.48 0.27
CA HIS A 29 16.16 -33.60 0.90
C HIS A 29 15.27 -34.09 2.04
N TRP A 30 14.82 -35.34 1.94
CA TRP A 30 13.97 -35.91 2.98
C TRP A 30 14.78 -36.15 4.27
N GLY A 31 14.36 -35.51 5.36
CA GLY A 31 15.00 -35.61 6.67
C GLY A 31 14.32 -36.63 7.61
N GLY A 32 13.33 -37.37 7.10
CA GLY A 32 12.54 -38.32 7.88
C GLY A 32 11.15 -37.80 8.26
N LYS A 33 10.17 -38.72 8.33
CA LYS A 33 8.76 -38.42 8.59
C LYS A 33 8.24 -37.31 7.66
N SER A 34 7.71 -36.22 8.20
CA SER A 34 7.18 -35.06 7.51
C SER A 34 8.19 -33.94 7.25
N HIS A 35 9.46 -34.13 7.62
CA HIS A 35 10.48 -33.08 7.59
C HIS A 35 11.33 -33.15 6.31
N TYR A 36 11.49 -32.02 5.65
CA TYR A 36 12.24 -31.88 4.42
C TYR A 36 13.16 -30.67 4.50
N GLN A 37 14.45 -30.90 4.25
CA GLN A 37 15.44 -29.84 4.14
C GLN A 37 15.50 -29.37 2.69
N ILE A 38 15.41 -28.07 2.48
CA ILE A 38 15.35 -27.47 1.14
C ILE A 38 16.66 -26.74 0.88
N SER A 39 17.30 -27.03 -0.24
CA SER A 39 18.58 -26.45 -0.63
C SER A 39 18.43 -25.61 -1.91
N LYS A 40 19.17 -24.50 -1.97
CA LYS A 40 19.35 -23.68 -3.17
C LYS A 40 20.85 -23.38 -3.30
N GLY A 41 21.56 -24.25 -4.01
CA GLY A 41 23.03 -24.22 -4.05
C GLY A 41 23.65 -24.38 -2.65
N SER A 42 24.63 -23.55 -2.31
CA SER A 42 25.38 -23.58 -1.04
C SER A 42 24.76 -22.80 0.13
N THR A 43 23.53 -22.29 -0.02
CA THR A 43 22.91 -21.38 0.96
C THR A 43 22.18 -22.12 2.09
N THR A 44 21.92 -21.41 3.20
CA THR A 44 21.11 -21.87 4.33
C THR A 44 19.84 -22.57 3.87
N CYS A 45 19.62 -23.77 4.40
CA CYS A 45 18.56 -24.67 3.95
C CYS A 45 17.32 -24.54 4.84
N PRO A 46 16.21 -23.92 4.38
CA PRO A 46 14.97 -23.94 5.15
C PRO A 46 14.45 -25.36 5.32
N VAL A 47 13.76 -25.60 6.44
CA VAL A 47 13.12 -26.88 6.74
C VAL A 47 11.61 -26.72 6.59
N VAL A 48 10.98 -27.65 5.89
CA VAL A 48 9.54 -27.76 5.71
C VAL A 48 9.04 -28.93 6.54
N ASP A 49 7.99 -28.70 7.33
CA ASP A 49 7.25 -29.76 8.01
C ASP A 49 5.84 -29.81 7.43
N LEU A 50 5.51 -30.89 6.72
CA LEU A 50 4.21 -31.06 6.06
C LEU A 50 3.07 -31.33 7.06
N ASP A 51 3.35 -31.98 8.20
CA ASP A 51 2.33 -32.32 9.19
C ASP A 51 1.91 -31.07 9.96
N GLN A 52 2.89 -30.27 10.37
CA GLN A 52 2.65 -28.98 10.99
C GLN A 52 2.28 -27.88 10.00
N ARG A 53 2.35 -28.16 8.69
CA ARG A 53 2.10 -27.18 7.61
C ARG A 53 2.93 -25.91 7.79
N SER A 54 4.22 -26.10 8.04
CA SER A 54 5.14 -25.03 8.42
C SER A 54 6.40 -25.01 7.58
N CYS A 55 7.05 -23.85 7.51
CA CYS A 55 8.36 -23.70 6.93
C CYS A 55 9.19 -22.73 7.76
N THR A 56 10.48 -23.00 7.95
CA THR A 56 11.36 -22.11 8.73
C THR A 56 11.51 -20.71 8.11
N CYS A 57 11.16 -20.51 6.83
CA CYS A 57 11.04 -19.18 6.22
C CYS A 57 9.84 -18.36 6.78
N ARG A 58 8.99 -18.96 7.62
CA ARG A 58 7.79 -18.43 8.27
C ARG A 58 6.67 -17.94 7.36
N ARG A 59 6.88 -17.87 6.04
CA ARG A 59 5.87 -17.39 5.11
C ARG A 59 4.60 -18.25 5.18
N TRP A 60 4.75 -19.57 5.18
CA TRP A 60 3.61 -20.48 5.30
C TRP A 60 2.92 -20.37 6.67
N ASN A 61 3.67 -20.25 7.76
CA ASN A 61 3.11 -20.07 9.10
C ASN A 61 2.27 -18.79 9.22
N LEU A 62 2.70 -17.70 8.56
CA LEU A 62 2.04 -16.40 8.65
C LEU A 62 0.82 -16.30 7.73
N THR A 63 0.93 -16.80 6.50
CA THR A 63 -0.14 -16.65 5.51
C THR A 63 -1.08 -17.84 5.45
N GLY A 64 -0.68 -19.02 5.94
CA GLY A 64 -1.42 -20.27 5.71
C GLY A 64 -1.44 -20.73 4.24
N ILE A 65 -0.66 -20.07 3.38
CA ILE A 65 -0.48 -20.38 1.96
C ILE A 65 0.97 -20.78 1.74
N HIS A 66 1.22 -21.72 0.82
CA HIS A 66 2.54 -22.22 0.50
C HIS A 66 3.56 -21.13 0.20
N CYS A 67 4.80 -21.40 0.57
CA CYS A 67 5.98 -20.69 0.06
C CYS A 67 6.63 -21.55 -1.05
N SER A 68 7.58 -20.99 -1.79
CA SER A 68 8.33 -21.76 -2.80
C SER A 68 8.91 -23.06 -2.23
N HIS A 69 9.48 -23.04 -1.02
CA HIS A 69 10.06 -24.23 -0.38
C HIS A 69 9.04 -25.34 -0.10
N SER A 70 7.88 -24.97 0.49
CA SER A 70 6.83 -25.95 0.77
C SER A 70 6.17 -26.44 -0.50
N MET A 71 6.06 -25.58 -1.51
CA MET A 71 5.60 -25.95 -2.84
C MET A 71 6.53 -26.99 -3.47
N THR A 72 7.86 -26.76 -3.47
CA THR A 72 8.84 -27.74 -3.96
C THR A 72 8.68 -29.09 -3.27
N THR A 73 8.57 -29.08 -1.94
CA THR A 73 8.43 -30.31 -1.14
C THR A 73 7.19 -31.11 -1.53
N ILE A 74 6.04 -30.44 -1.67
CA ILE A 74 4.77 -31.10 -2.01
C ILE A 74 4.80 -31.65 -3.43
N TYR A 75 5.33 -30.88 -4.38
CA TYR A 75 5.47 -31.32 -5.77
C TYR A 75 6.43 -32.51 -5.91
N SER A 76 7.56 -32.50 -5.19
CA SER A 76 8.51 -33.62 -5.17
C SER A 76 7.88 -34.91 -4.62
N LYS A 77 7.03 -34.78 -3.60
CA LYS A 77 6.22 -35.88 -3.06
C LYS A 77 5.12 -36.37 -4.01
N GLY A 78 4.77 -35.62 -5.06
CA GLY A 78 3.67 -35.93 -5.97
C GLY A 78 2.27 -35.70 -5.37
N ASP A 79 2.20 -34.91 -4.30
CA ASP A 79 0.95 -34.61 -3.61
C ASP A 79 0.24 -33.37 -4.19
N ASP A 80 -1.06 -33.27 -3.95
CA ASP A 80 -1.85 -32.09 -4.33
C ASP A 80 -1.62 -30.94 -3.32
N PRO A 81 -1.06 -29.79 -3.74
CA PRO A 81 -0.76 -28.67 -2.86
C PRO A 81 -2.00 -28.00 -2.29
N THR A 82 -3.17 -28.12 -2.92
CA THR A 82 -4.41 -27.51 -2.42
C THR A 82 -4.87 -28.12 -1.09
N LYS A 83 -4.49 -29.38 -0.81
CA LYS A 83 -4.83 -30.09 0.46
C LYS A 83 -4.14 -29.52 1.69
N TYR A 84 -3.00 -28.87 1.48
CA TYR A 84 -2.15 -28.36 2.55
C TYR A 84 -2.42 -26.88 2.88
N VAL A 85 -3.22 -26.19 2.07
CA VAL A 85 -3.64 -24.81 2.33
C VAL A 85 -4.51 -24.76 3.60
N TYR A 86 -4.43 -23.67 4.35
CA TYR A 86 -5.26 -23.47 5.53
C TYR A 86 -6.76 -23.46 5.19
N LYS A 87 -7.57 -24.05 6.09
CA LYS A 87 -9.01 -24.23 5.91
C LYS A 87 -9.78 -22.95 5.56
N TRP A 88 -9.28 -21.79 5.98
CA TRP A 88 -9.90 -20.49 5.77
C TRP A 88 -9.95 -20.06 4.29
N TYR A 89 -9.10 -20.64 3.45
CA TYR A 89 -9.05 -20.37 2.01
C TYR A 89 -9.88 -21.35 1.17
N LEU A 90 -10.49 -22.36 1.80
CA LEU A 90 -11.30 -23.36 1.13
C LEU A 90 -12.68 -22.81 0.76
N LYS A 91 -13.19 -23.25 -0.38
CA LYS A 91 -14.52 -22.87 -0.91
C LYS A 91 -15.63 -23.18 0.08
N ASP A 92 -15.55 -24.31 0.78
CA ASP A 92 -16.56 -24.71 1.75
C ASP A 92 -16.61 -23.77 2.95
N THR A 93 -15.45 -23.33 3.44
CA THR A 93 -15.38 -22.34 4.52
C THR A 93 -15.94 -21.00 4.05
N PHE A 94 -15.61 -20.57 2.83
CA PHE A 94 -16.19 -19.37 2.24
C PHE A 94 -17.72 -19.45 2.15
N LYS A 95 -18.27 -20.55 1.62
CA LYS A 95 -19.72 -20.76 1.55
C LYS A 95 -20.38 -20.75 2.93
N LYS A 96 -19.74 -21.36 3.93
CA LYS A 96 -20.22 -21.36 5.33
C LYS A 96 -20.22 -19.95 5.93
N CYS A 97 -19.21 -19.12 5.65
CA CYS A 97 -19.18 -17.73 6.12
C CYS A 97 -20.32 -16.90 5.54
N TYR A 98 -20.74 -17.18 4.30
CA TYR A 98 -21.81 -16.45 3.61
C TYR A 98 -23.14 -17.22 3.54
N SER A 99 -23.30 -18.31 4.31
CA SER A 99 -24.54 -19.09 4.29
C SER A 99 -25.68 -18.38 5.02
N SER A 100 -25.37 -17.46 5.92
CA SER A 100 -26.37 -16.67 6.64
C SER A 100 -27.04 -15.66 5.71
N ILE A 101 -28.36 -15.60 5.77
CA ILE A 101 -29.14 -14.59 5.06
C ILE A 101 -28.83 -13.21 5.67
N LEU A 102 -28.22 -12.33 4.87
CA LEU A 102 -28.17 -10.92 5.19
C LEU A 102 -29.55 -10.33 4.89
N HIS A 103 -30.35 -10.10 5.93
CA HIS A 103 -31.60 -9.38 5.77
C HIS A 103 -31.30 -7.98 5.26
N GLY A 104 -31.97 -7.59 4.18
CA GLY A 104 -31.85 -6.23 3.65
C GLY A 104 -32.19 -5.21 4.74
N ILE A 105 -31.38 -4.17 4.85
CA ILE A 105 -31.69 -3.05 5.74
C ILE A 105 -32.95 -2.39 5.18
N LYS A 106 -33.99 -2.27 6.01
CA LYS A 106 -35.25 -1.59 5.62
C LYS A 106 -34.94 -0.17 5.14
N THR A 107 -35.82 0.44 4.36
CA THR A 107 -35.62 1.85 3.97
C THR A 107 -35.63 2.75 5.21
N LYS A 108 -34.93 3.89 5.14
CA LYS A 108 -34.86 4.89 6.23
C LYS A 108 -36.25 5.28 6.79
N LYS A 109 -37.30 5.21 5.95
CA LYS A 109 -38.69 5.49 6.33
C LYS A 109 -39.24 4.57 7.42
N VAL A 110 -38.71 3.35 7.53
CA VAL A 110 -39.19 2.30 8.46
C VAL A 110 -38.24 2.11 9.65
N TRP A 111 -37.17 2.90 9.74
CA TRP A 111 -36.24 2.84 10.87
C TRP A 111 -36.87 3.46 12.11
N SER A 112 -36.73 2.78 13.24
CA SER A 112 -37.08 3.33 14.55
C SER A 112 -36.29 4.60 14.79
N LYS A 113 -36.96 5.69 15.17
CA LYS A 113 -36.27 6.90 15.63
C LYS A 113 -35.61 6.59 16.97
N THR A 114 -34.30 6.73 17.05
CA THR A 114 -33.56 6.54 18.29
C THR A 114 -33.47 7.87 19.05
N ASN A 115 -33.61 7.85 20.37
CA ASN A 115 -33.36 9.02 21.24
C ASN A 115 -31.87 9.30 21.46
N MET A 116 -30.99 8.67 20.67
CA MET A 116 -29.55 8.87 20.76
C MET A 116 -29.18 10.23 20.17
N PRO A 117 -28.16 10.91 20.72
CA PRO A 117 -27.66 12.15 20.14
C PRO A 117 -27.23 11.94 18.69
N PRO A 118 -27.35 12.96 17.82
CA PRO A 118 -26.89 12.88 16.44
C PRO A 118 -25.42 12.50 16.41
N LEU A 119 -25.05 11.58 15.51
CA LEU A 119 -23.64 11.33 15.22
C LEU A 119 -23.04 12.63 14.69
N LEU A 120 -22.07 13.17 15.42
CA LEU A 120 -21.29 14.29 14.93
C LEU A 120 -20.44 13.79 13.74
N PRO A 121 -20.26 14.62 12.69
CA PRO A 121 -19.30 14.29 11.65
C PRO A 121 -17.94 14.05 12.30
N ALA A 122 -17.16 13.13 11.71
CA ALA A 122 -15.78 12.95 12.12
C ALA A 122 -15.09 14.32 12.10
N MET A 123 -14.35 14.64 13.15
CA MET A 123 -13.58 15.89 13.17
C MET A 123 -12.60 15.88 12.00
N ASP A 124 -12.54 16.97 11.25
CA ASP A 124 -11.55 17.15 10.19
C ASP A 124 -10.15 17.18 10.82
N VAL A 125 -9.50 16.01 10.90
CA VAL A 125 -8.11 15.92 11.31
C VAL A 125 -7.27 16.40 10.13
N LYS A 126 -6.64 17.56 10.26
CA LYS A 126 -5.57 17.98 9.35
C LYS A 126 -4.43 16.96 9.47
N GLN A 127 -4.36 16.05 8.51
CA GLN A 127 -3.25 15.11 8.43
C GLN A 127 -1.93 15.88 8.37
N ALA A 128 -0.93 15.41 9.12
CA ALA A 128 0.42 15.94 9.04
C ALA A 128 0.85 15.89 7.57
N ARG A 129 1.19 17.05 7.01
CA ARG A 129 1.70 17.11 5.64
C ARG A 129 2.99 16.30 5.57
N LYS A 130 3.21 15.66 4.42
CA LYS A 130 4.48 15.00 4.13
C LYS A 130 5.64 15.96 4.49
N PRO A 131 6.63 15.53 5.28
CA PRO A 131 7.80 16.33 5.57
C PRO A 131 8.41 16.82 4.26
N LYS A 132 8.80 18.10 4.22
CA LYS A 132 9.53 18.63 3.06
C LYS A 132 10.81 17.81 2.91
N GLN A 133 11.04 17.23 1.73
CA GLN A 133 12.28 16.48 1.47
C GLN A 133 13.51 17.40 1.41
N LEU A 134 13.29 18.68 1.13
CA LEU A 134 14.35 19.68 1.08
C LEU A 134 14.30 20.57 2.30
N ARG A 135 15.48 20.83 2.87
CA ARG A 135 15.69 21.85 3.91
C ARG A 135 15.21 23.22 3.42
N ILE A 136 14.60 23.99 4.31
CA ILE A 136 14.30 25.41 4.06
C ILE A 136 15.65 26.16 4.07
N LYS A 137 15.98 26.81 2.96
CA LYS A 137 17.24 27.53 2.79
C LYS A 137 17.17 28.92 3.41
N GLU A 138 18.29 29.37 3.97
CA GLU A 138 18.42 30.73 4.49
C GLU A 138 18.54 31.76 3.35
N ILE A 139 18.24 33.01 3.68
CA ILE A 139 18.31 34.13 2.74
C ILE A 139 19.79 34.36 2.40
N GLY A 140 20.19 34.00 1.18
CA GLY A 140 21.57 34.17 0.69
C GLY A 140 22.24 32.89 0.18
N GLU A 141 21.63 31.71 0.39
CA GLU A 141 22.19 30.46 -0.13
C GLU A 141 21.98 30.32 -1.65
N ILE A 142 23.05 30.48 -2.43
CA ILE A 142 23.07 30.32 -3.89
C ILE A 142 23.46 28.87 -4.25
N LEU A 143 22.73 28.23 -5.16
CA LEU A 143 23.06 26.89 -5.67
C LEU A 143 24.27 26.95 -6.63
N PRO A 144 25.21 25.96 -6.63
CA PRO A 144 26.30 25.87 -7.60
C PRO A 144 25.88 25.62 -9.06
N ASN A 145 24.57 25.67 -9.36
CA ASN A 145 24.01 25.42 -10.69
C ASN A 145 22.73 26.25 -10.94
N ALA A 146 22.67 27.46 -10.38
CA ALA A 146 21.59 28.39 -10.65
C ALA A 146 21.74 28.97 -12.08
N ARG A 147 21.21 28.26 -13.10
CA ARG A 147 20.99 28.81 -14.46
C ARG A 147 20.00 29.98 -14.51
N LYS A 148 19.60 30.51 -13.36
CA LYS A 148 18.75 31.69 -13.24
C LYS A 148 19.51 32.68 -12.39
N ILE A 149 20.02 33.72 -13.06
CA ILE A 149 20.49 34.93 -12.39
C ILE A 149 19.42 35.32 -11.38
N ALA A 150 19.81 35.51 -10.12
CA ALA A 150 18.88 35.97 -9.11
C ALA A 150 18.27 37.27 -9.61
N LEU A 151 16.93 37.31 -9.71
CA LEU A 151 16.15 38.47 -10.15
C LEU A 151 16.43 39.73 -9.32
N THR A 152 17.18 39.61 -8.23
CA THR A 152 17.68 40.69 -7.39
C THR A 152 18.56 41.69 -8.14
N TYR A 153 19.22 41.32 -9.24
CA TYR A 153 20.11 42.22 -9.98
C TYR A 153 19.52 42.82 -11.27
N ILE A 154 18.31 42.40 -11.68
CA ILE A 154 17.65 42.94 -12.88
C ILE A 154 16.71 44.07 -12.44
N LYS A 155 17.15 45.32 -12.62
CA LYS A 155 16.27 46.49 -12.48
C LYS A 155 15.34 46.54 -13.68
N TYR A 156 14.06 46.23 -13.46
CA TYR A 156 13.01 46.44 -14.45
C TYR A 156 12.00 47.46 -13.92
N SER A 157 11.55 48.34 -14.82
CA SER A 157 10.55 49.35 -14.53
C SER A 157 9.17 48.88 -14.99
N CYS A 158 8.15 49.29 -14.25
CA CYS A 158 6.77 49.01 -14.62
C CYS A 158 6.38 49.84 -15.84
N SER A 159 5.93 49.23 -16.94
CA SER A 159 5.51 49.99 -18.13
C SER A 159 4.30 50.91 -17.90
N LYS A 160 3.48 50.67 -16.87
CA LYS A 160 2.31 51.50 -16.54
C LYS A 160 2.66 52.76 -15.72
N CYS A 161 3.61 52.70 -14.79
CA CYS A 161 3.92 53.82 -13.89
C CYS A 161 5.41 54.20 -13.84
N LYS A 162 6.24 53.53 -14.64
CA LYS A 162 7.69 53.72 -14.80
C LYS A 162 8.53 53.59 -13.53
N GLN A 163 7.92 53.21 -12.40
CA GLN A 163 8.65 52.96 -11.15
C GLN A 163 9.30 51.57 -11.14
N GLU A 164 10.49 51.49 -10.54
CA GLU A 164 11.25 50.25 -10.38
C GLU A 164 10.65 49.32 -9.30
N GLY A 165 11.00 48.03 -9.36
CA GLY A 165 10.65 47.04 -8.33
C GLY A 165 9.30 46.34 -8.51
N HIS A 166 8.60 46.56 -9.63
CA HIS A 166 7.43 45.78 -10.02
C HIS A 166 7.16 45.87 -11.53
N ASN A 167 6.34 44.97 -12.06
CA ASN A 167 5.98 44.95 -13.48
C ASN A 167 4.49 45.31 -13.68
N ALA A 168 4.09 45.57 -14.93
CA ALA A 168 2.73 45.96 -15.27
C ALA A 168 1.64 44.95 -14.85
N LYS A 169 1.96 43.65 -14.80
CA LYS A 169 1.04 42.59 -14.32
C LYS A 169 0.75 42.71 -12.83
N THR A 170 1.71 43.19 -12.05
CA THR A 170 1.58 43.35 -10.59
C THR A 170 1.12 44.76 -10.16
N TYR A 171 0.95 45.68 -11.11
CA TYR A 171 0.62 47.09 -10.85
C TYR A 171 -0.63 47.28 -9.99
N GLU A 172 -1.75 46.64 -10.33
CA GLU A 172 -3.02 46.83 -9.62
C GLU A 172 -2.96 46.35 -8.17
N LYS A 173 -2.21 45.27 -7.90
CA LYS A 173 -2.00 44.79 -6.53
C LYS A 173 -1.21 45.81 -5.72
N ARG A 174 -0.22 46.46 -6.33
CA ARG A 174 0.58 47.52 -5.68
C ARG A 174 -0.26 48.77 -5.37
N VAL A 175 -1.08 49.22 -6.30
CA VAL A 175 -1.98 50.37 -6.09
C VAL A 175 -2.92 50.11 -4.91
N LYS A 176 -3.52 48.92 -4.83
CA LYS A 176 -4.37 48.53 -3.71
C LYS A 176 -3.63 48.49 -2.37
N LEU A 177 -2.39 48.01 -2.38
CA LEU A 177 -1.54 47.92 -1.18
C LEU A 177 -1.11 49.31 -0.70
N GLN A 178 -0.76 50.22 -1.61
CA GLN A 178 -0.45 51.61 -1.30
C GLN A 178 -1.67 52.36 -0.77
N ALA A 179 -2.85 52.16 -1.36
CA ALA A 179 -4.09 52.73 -0.86
C ALA A 179 -4.45 52.23 0.54
N LYS A 180 -4.14 50.95 0.84
CA LYS A 180 -4.34 50.38 2.18
C LYS A 180 -3.35 50.95 3.20
N LEU A 181 -2.07 51.09 2.85
CA LEU A 181 -1.05 51.67 3.71
C LEU A 181 -1.34 53.15 4.04
N LYS A 182 -1.82 53.93 3.06
CA LYS A 182 -2.25 55.32 3.27
C LYS A 182 -3.48 55.48 4.17
N LYS A 183 -4.24 54.40 4.42
CA LYS A 183 -5.38 54.40 5.35
C LYS A 183 -4.98 53.96 6.77
N MET A 184 -3.73 53.53 6.95
CA MET A 184 -3.19 53.08 8.24
C MET A 184 -2.28 54.13 8.89
N VAL A 185 -2.08 55.27 8.22
CA VAL A 185 -1.48 56.50 8.73
C VAL A 185 -2.60 57.53 8.80
#